data_AF-A0A3R6HIP1-F1
#
_entry.id   AF-A0A3R6HIP1-F1
#
_cell.length_a   1.000
_cell.length_b   1.000
_cell.length_c   1.000
_cell.angle_alpha   90.00
_cell.angle_beta   90.00
_cell.angle_gamma   90.00
#
_symmetry.space_group_name_H-M   'P 1'
#
loop_
_entity.id
_entity.type
_entity.pdbx_description
1 polymer ?
#
loop_
_entity_poly.entity_id
_entity_poly.type
_entity_poly.pdbx_seq_one_letter_code
_entity_poly.pdbx_strand_id
1 'polypeptide(L)'
;MGKMSMRVGNRLNSTIVRARMKRIAKTKTFTTKQQRTQKSTSGSSGQSISQLLSKLNANSGKTSSAEQLLANRTQTLLYSGMETAAERVEKRLGKFLKTDGTSVFDEEDETRLKENVADHIESFVNDYNYLMKRLAQSGDIVDSNYAKKLKNYANAENKELREIGITIKGDGTLELDENKLKAADISQVKKLFTGKDGFAKKVSNLSGQIGKYAKEKVTELEKSGAQASSNYNRYARYANNSQSYNSSYYNNSYYNSKA
;
A
#
# COMPACT_ATOMS: atom_id res chain seq x y z
N MET A 1 26.53 -20.36 -33.76
CA MET A 1 26.02 -20.56 -32.38
C MET A 1 25.70 -19.21 -31.76
N GLY A 2 24.42 -18.81 -31.70
CA GLY A 2 24.00 -17.54 -31.09
C GLY A 2 23.02 -17.80 -29.96
N LYS A 3 23.40 -17.44 -28.73
CA LYS A 3 22.57 -17.63 -27.52
C LYS A 3 21.40 -16.64 -27.50
N MET A 4 20.17 -17.14 -27.56
CA MET A 4 18.96 -16.34 -27.30
C MET A 4 18.80 -16.11 -25.79
N SER A 5 19.01 -14.87 -25.35
CA SER A 5 18.71 -14.40 -24.00
C SER A 5 17.24 -14.00 -23.89
N MET A 6 16.40 -14.86 -23.30
CA MET A 6 15.03 -14.47 -22.93
C MET A 6 15.05 -13.51 -21.73
N ARG A 7 14.75 -12.24 -21.98
CA ARG A 7 14.58 -11.23 -20.95
C ARG A 7 13.17 -11.35 -20.35
N VAL A 8 13.05 -11.96 -19.18
CA VAL A 8 11.80 -12.04 -18.42
C VAL A 8 11.39 -10.64 -17.98
N GLY A 9 10.37 -10.08 -18.64
CA GLY A 9 9.83 -8.76 -18.33
C GLY A 9 9.19 -8.73 -16.94
N ASN A 10 9.67 -7.80 -16.11
CA ASN A 10 9.23 -7.55 -14.74
C ASN A 10 7.74 -7.16 -14.68
N ARG A 11 6.84 -8.14 -14.57
CA ARG A 11 5.37 -7.96 -14.63
C ARG A 11 4.82 -6.99 -13.57
N LEU A 12 5.51 -6.81 -12.44
CA LEU A 12 5.17 -5.87 -11.36
C LEU A 12 5.23 -4.40 -11.80
N ASN A 13 6.17 -4.05 -12.68
CA ASN A 13 6.28 -2.69 -13.21
C ASN A 13 5.09 -2.37 -14.13
N SER A 14 4.54 -3.36 -14.83
CA SER A 14 3.44 -3.15 -15.76
C SER A 14 2.11 -2.81 -15.07
N THR A 15 1.83 -3.33 -13.87
CA THR A 15 0.60 -3.05 -13.13
C THR A 15 0.63 -1.67 -12.47
N ILE A 16 1.77 -1.31 -11.87
CA ILE A 16 1.99 0.01 -11.25
C ILE A 16 1.97 1.09 -12.33
N VAL A 17 2.61 0.85 -13.48
CA VAL A 17 2.57 1.77 -14.63
C VAL A 17 1.16 1.87 -15.21
N ARG A 18 0.40 0.77 -15.29
CA ARG A 18 -0.99 0.77 -15.78
C ARG A 18 -1.94 1.51 -14.85
N ALA A 19 -1.75 1.40 -13.53
CA ALA A 19 -2.48 2.20 -12.54
C ALA A 19 -2.13 3.69 -12.63
N ARG A 20 -0.84 4.02 -12.83
CA ARG A 20 -0.36 5.39 -13.06
C ARG A 20 -0.93 6.00 -14.34
N MET A 21 -0.95 5.25 -15.44
CA MET A 21 -1.53 5.69 -16.72
C MET A 21 -3.05 5.91 -16.63
N LYS A 22 -3.79 5.00 -15.97
CA LYS A 22 -5.23 5.20 -15.70
C LYS A 22 -5.50 6.45 -14.86
N ARG A 23 -4.63 6.78 -13.91
CA ARG A 23 -4.71 7.99 -13.07
C ARG A 23 -4.45 9.27 -13.89
N ILE A 24 -3.43 9.28 -14.75
CA ILE A 24 -3.12 10.41 -15.67
C ILE A 24 -4.27 10.64 -16.66
N ALA A 25 -4.86 9.57 -17.20
CA ALA A 25 -5.99 9.68 -18.14
C ALA A 25 -7.24 10.29 -17.48
N LYS A 26 -7.55 9.92 -16.22
CA LYS A 26 -8.67 10.50 -15.45
C LYS A 26 -8.45 11.97 -15.06
N THR A 27 -7.21 12.38 -14.77
CA THR A 27 -6.90 13.78 -14.48
C THR A 27 -7.00 14.67 -15.73
N LYS A 28 -6.61 14.16 -16.92
CA LYS A 28 -6.71 14.92 -18.16
C LYS A 28 -8.16 15.16 -18.61
N THR A 29 -9.05 14.18 -18.44
CA THR A 29 -10.47 14.32 -18.79
C THR A 29 -11.25 15.26 -17.87
N PHE A 30 -10.79 15.49 -16.64
CA PHE A 30 -11.38 16.46 -15.71
C PHE A 30 -10.96 17.90 -16.04
N THR A 31 -9.73 18.11 -16.52
CA THR A 31 -9.21 19.44 -16.85
C THR A 31 -9.78 20.01 -18.16
N THR A 32 -10.07 19.18 -19.16
CA THR A 32 -10.63 19.66 -20.44
C THR A 32 -12.12 20.00 -20.36
N LYS A 33 -12.87 19.47 -19.39
CA LYS A 33 -14.31 19.83 -19.21
C LYS A 33 -14.54 21.15 -18.46
N GLN A 34 -13.54 21.72 -17.79
CA GLN A 34 -13.68 23.01 -17.07
C GLN A 34 -13.27 24.24 -17.89
N GLN A 35 -12.70 24.10 -19.08
CA GLN A 35 -12.27 25.24 -19.89
C GLN A 35 -13.37 25.87 -20.77
N ARG A 36 -14.65 25.52 -20.56
CA ARG A 36 -15.74 26.00 -21.44
C ARG A 36 -16.97 26.52 -20.70
N THR A 37 -16.78 27.36 -19.69
CA THR A 37 -17.82 28.30 -19.19
C THR A 37 -17.16 29.53 -18.57
N GLN A 38 -16.79 30.51 -19.39
CA GLN A 38 -16.63 31.89 -18.93
C GLN A 38 -18.00 32.57 -19.00
N LYS A 39 -18.59 32.90 -17.84
CA LYS A 39 -19.60 33.96 -17.76
C LYS A 39 -19.56 34.58 -16.37
N SER A 40 -19.29 35.88 -16.36
CA SER A 40 -19.18 36.77 -15.21
C SER A 40 -20.52 36.93 -14.49
N THR A 41 -20.53 36.85 -13.15
CA THR A 41 -21.43 37.64 -12.31
C THR A 41 -20.74 37.98 -10.98
N SER A 42 -20.83 39.25 -10.63
CA SER A 42 -20.36 39.91 -9.43
C SER A 42 -21.30 39.64 -8.24
N GLY A 43 -20.72 39.59 -7.04
CA GLY A 43 -21.43 39.81 -5.76
C GLY A 43 -21.60 38.60 -4.85
N SER A 44 -20.75 38.47 -3.82
CA SER A 44 -21.19 38.30 -2.42
C SER A 44 -19.99 38.23 -1.45
N SER A 45 -19.87 39.31 -0.66
CA SER A 45 -19.41 39.43 0.74
C SER A 45 -18.36 38.44 1.33
N GLY A 46 -17.11 38.90 1.33
CA GLY A 46 -16.36 39.23 2.56
C GLY A 46 -16.10 38.15 3.61
N GLN A 47 -15.17 37.23 3.34
CA GLN A 47 -14.30 36.76 4.43
C GLN A 47 -13.11 37.72 4.51
N SER A 48 -12.91 38.38 5.65
CA SER A 48 -11.81 39.33 5.81
C SER A 48 -10.48 38.59 5.66
N ILE A 49 -9.47 39.27 5.13
CA ILE A 49 -8.11 38.72 5.02
C ILE A 49 -7.62 38.23 6.39
N SER A 50 -8.05 38.88 7.48
CA SER A 50 -7.81 38.43 8.86
C SER A 50 -8.47 37.10 9.22
N GLN A 51 -9.70 36.82 8.74
CA GLN A 51 -10.35 35.51 8.90
C GLN A 51 -9.70 34.40 8.07
N LEU A 52 -9.06 34.76 6.95
CA LEU A 52 -8.28 33.83 6.13
C LEU A 52 -6.90 33.58 6.77
N LEU A 53 -6.27 34.61 7.32
CA LEU A 53 -5.00 34.52 8.06
C LEU A 53 -5.17 33.78 9.40
N SER A 54 -6.29 33.94 10.09
CA SER A 54 -6.58 33.16 11.31
C SER A 54 -6.85 31.69 11.01
N LYS A 55 -7.44 31.36 9.85
CA LYS A 55 -7.53 29.98 9.33
C LYS A 55 -6.17 29.43 8.87
N LEU A 56 -5.25 30.30 8.43
CA LEU A 56 -3.86 29.93 8.14
C LEU A 56 -3.07 29.66 9.43
N ASN A 57 -3.21 30.49 10.46
CA ASN A 57 -2.57 30.28 11.77
C ASN A 57 -3.19 29.11 12.56
N ALA A 58 -4.48 28.83 12.38
CA ALA A 58 -5.11 27.63 12.93
C ALA A 58 -4.60 26.33 12.27
N ASN A 59 -4.04 26.42 11.06
CA ASN A 59 -3.43 25.30 10.33
C ASN A 59 -1.90 25.28 10.40
N SER A 60 -1.23 26.35 10.86
CA SER A 60 0.24 26.43 10.94
C SER A 60 0.84 25.61 12.10
N GLY A 61 0.01 24.95 12.90
CA GLY A 61 0.44 23.90 13.84
C GLY A 61 0.73 22.54 13.17
N LYS A 62 0.49 22.41 11.85
CA LYS A 62 0.77 21.20 11.06
C LYS A 62 1.75 21.52 9.94
N THR A 63 2.74 20.64 9.76
CA THR A 63 3.82 20.67 8.75
C THR A 63 3.39 21.27 7.41
N SER A 64 4.29 21.99 6.71
CA SER A 64 3.96 22.62 5.42
C SER A 64 3.31 21.62 4.44
N SER A 65 2.43 22.13 3.56
CA SER A 65 1.63 21.28 2.67
C SER A 65 2.47 20.37 1.76
N ALA A 66 3.75 20.68 1.53
CA ALA A 66 4.67 19.83 0.77
C ALA A 66 5.13 18.60 1.58
N GLU A 67 5.52 18.75 2.85
CA GLU A 67 5.90 17.66 3.74
C GLU A 67 4.71 16.73 3.99
N GLN A 68 3.50 17.29 4.13
CA GLN A 68 2.28 16.50 4.29
C GLN A 68 1.99 15.63 3.05
N LEU A 69 2.19 16.18 1.84
CA LEU A 69 2.04 15.41 0.60
C LEU A 69 3.07 14.29 0.48
N LEU A 70 4.32 14.56 0.89
CA LEU A 70 5.37 13.55 0.90
C LEU A 70 5.08 12.44 1.91
N ALA A 71 4.67 12.80 3.14
CA ALA A 71 4.26 11.86 4.18
C ALA A 71 3.09 10.97 3.72
N ASN A 72 2.03 11.58 3.16
CA ASN A 72 0.89 10.85 2.60
C ASN A 72 1.32 9.87 1.51
N ARG A 73 2.25 10.28 0.64
CA ARG A 73 2.76 9.42 -0.44
C ARG A 73 3.55 8.24 0.11
N THR A 74 4.43 8.47 1.09
CA THR A 74 5.19 7.42 1.76
C THR A 74 4.26 6.41 2.44
N GLN A 75 3.27 6.89 3.18
CA GLN A 75 2.30 6.03 3.85
C GLN A 75 1.42 5.26 2.86
N THR A 76 1.04 5.89 1.74
CA THR A 76 0.29 5.21 0.66
C THR A 76 1.09 4.06 0.06
N LEU A 77 2.39 4.25 -0.18
CA LEU A 77 3.27 3.20 -0.69
C LEU A 77 3.43 2.06 0.31
N LEU A 78 3.53 2.38 1.61
CA LEU A 78 3.61 1.38 2.66
C LEU A 78 2.36 0.50 2.69
N TYR A 79 1.16 1.10 2.78
CA TYR A 79 -0.09 0.35 2.85
C TYR A 79 -0.42 -0.37 1.54
N SER A 80 -0.07 0.17 0.38
CA SER A 80 -0.21 -0.57 -0.88
C SER A 80 0.70 -1.81 -0.92
N GLY A 81 1.92 -1.70 -0.36
CA GLY A 81 2.81 -2.83 -0.16
C GLY A 81 2.25 -3.86 0.82
N MET A 82 1.60 -3.41 1.89
CA MET A 82 0.94 -4.26 2.89
C MET A 82 -0.27 -4.99 2.30
N GLU A 83 -1.14 -4.29 1.56
CA GLU A 83 -2.28 -4.88 0.83
C GLU A 83 -1.78 -6.01 -0.08
N THR A 84 -0.75 -5.74 -0.88
CA THR A 84 -0.18 -6.73 -1.79
C THR A 84 0.41 -7.93 -1.04
N ALA A 85 1.10 -7.70 0.06
CA ALA A 85 1.68 -8.77 0.88
C ALA A 85 0.59 -9.66 1.48
N ALA A 86 -0.43 -9.03 2.05
CA ALA A 86 -1.54 -9.71 2.68
C ALA A 86 -2.35 -10.55 1.68
N GLU A 87 -2.63 -10.00 0.49
CA GLU A 87 -3.27 -10.75 -0.60
C GLU A 87 -2.45 -11.97 -1.02
N ARG A 88 -1.11 -11.86 -1.06
CA ARG A 88 -0.26 -12.98 -1.44
C ARG A 88 -0.35 -14.10 -0.41
N VAL A 89 -0.25 -13.78 0.88
CA VAL A 89 -0.43 -14.76 1.97
C VAL A 89 -1.80 -15.42 1.88
N GLU A 90 -2.86 -14.63 1.73
CA GLU A 90 -4.24 -15.13 1.60
C GLU A 90 -4.37 -16.09 0.43
N LYS A 91 -3.90 -15.71 -0.76
CA LYS A 91 -3.96 -16.54 -1.99
C LYS A 91 -3.10 -17.80 -1.86
N ARG A 92 -1.90 -17.70 -1.27
CA ARG A 92 -0.98 -18.83 -1.09
C ARG A 92 -1.61 -19.89 -0.19
N LEU A 93 -2.11 -19.48 0.97
CA LEU A 93 -2.80 -20.36 1.90
C LEU A 93 -4.14 -20.84 1.35
N GLY A 94 -4.82 -20.01 0.56
CA GLY A 94 -6.05 -20.38 -0.13
C GLY A 94 -5.91 -21.62 -1.01
N LYS A 95 -4.73 -21.86 -1.61
CA LYS A 95 -4.46 -23.07 -2.39
C LYS A 95 -4.41 -24.34 -1.55
N PHE A 96 -3.89 -24.29 -0.32
CA PHE A 96 -3.90 -25.45 0.58
C PHE A 96 -5.31 -25.77 1.09
N LEU A 97 -6.12 -24.73 1.28
CA LEU A 97 -7.46 -24.81 1.87
C LEU A 97 -8.55 -25.23 0.87
N LYS A 98 -8.22 -25.42 -0.40
CA LYS A 98 -9.17 -25.87 -1.41
C LYS A 98 -9.59 -27.32 -1.18
N THR A 99 -10.83 -27.61 -1.57
CA THR A 99 -11.44 -28.96 -1.49
C THR A 99 -12.10 -29.36 -2.81
N ASP A 100 -11.83 -28.62 -3.89
CA ASP A 100 -12.45 -28.76 -5.22
C ASP A 100 -11.58 -29.57 -6.21
N GLY A 101 -10.61 -30.34 -5.70
CA GLY A 101 -9.64 -31.06 -6.53
C GLY A 101 -8.51 -30.19 -7.08
N THR A 102 -8.43 -28.91 -6.68
CA THR A 102 -7.34 -28.00 -7.11
C THR A 102 -6.45 -27.56 -5.94
N SER A 103 -6.44 -28.33 -4.86
CA SER A 103 -5.55 -28.13 -3.71
C SER A 103 -4.11 -28.45 -4.06
N VAL A 104 -3.18 -27.89 -3.29
CA VAL A 104 -1.75 -28.27 -3.33
C VAL A 104 -1.58 -29.76 -2.99
N PHE A 105 -2.53 -30.34 -2.23
CA PHE A 105 -2.52 -31.74 -1.80
C PHE A 105 -3.15 -32.73 -2.78
N ASP A 106 -3.67 -32.27 -3.91
CA ASP A 106 -4.42 -33.11 -4.86
C ASP A 106 -3.53 -33.65 -6.01
N GLU A 107 -2.21 -33.46 -5.95
CA GLU A 107 -1.26 -34.09 -6.89
C GLU A 107 -1.17 -35.60 -6.61
N GLU A 108 -1.32 -36.40 -7.67
CA GLU A 108 -1.43 -37.87 -7.57
C GLU A 108 -0.05 -38.53 -7.45
N ASP A 109 0.97 -37.96 -8.08
CA ASP A 109 2.34 -38.45 -7.98
C ASP A 109 2.98 -38.01 -6.66
N GLU A 110 3.40 -38.96 -5.83
CA GLU A 110 3.91 -38.68 -4.49
C GLU A 110 5.16 -37.78 -4.48
N THR A 111 6.04 -37.95 -5.47
CA THR A 111 7.28 -37.15 -5.55
C THR A 111 6.94 -35.71 -5.92
N ARG A 112 6.12 -35.54 -6.96
CA ARG A 112 5.65 -34.22 -7.39
C ARG A 112 4.79 -33.53 -6.34
N LEU A 113 4.01 -34.30 -5.57
CA LEU A 113 3.24 -33.79 -4.45
C LEU A 113 4.16 -33.20 -3.37
N LYS A 114 5.22 -33.92 -2.98
CA LYS A 114 6.21 -33.43 -2.00
C LYS A 114 6.88 -32.15 -2.46
N GLU A 115 7.34 -32.11 -3.72
CA GLU A 115 7.95 -30.92 -4.31
C GLU A 115 6.97 -29.74 -4.35
N ASN A 116 5.76 -29.96 -4.85
CA ASN A 116 4.74 -28.93 -4.95
C ASN A 116 4.34 -28.35 -3.59
N VAL A 117 4.19 -29.21 -2.57
CA VAL A 117 3.92 -28.79 -1.19
C VAL A 117 5.07 -27.97 -0.63
N ALA A 118 6.32 -28.43 -0.81
CA ALA A 118 7.50 -27.74 -0.32
C ALA A 118 7.63 -26.33 -0.93
N ASP A 119 7.51 -26.22 -2.26
CA ASP A 119 7.57 -24.95 -3.00
C ASP A 119 6.52 -23.95 -2.52
N HIS A 120 5.29 -24.42 -2.27
CA HIS A 120 4.21 -23.58 -1.78
C HIS A 120 4.41 -23.12 -0.33
N ILE A 121 5.05 -23.94 0.51
CA ILE A 121 5.39 -23.57 1.90
C ILE A 121 6.54 -22.56 1.93
N GLU A 122 7.60 -22.77 1.16
CA GLU A 122 8.70 -21.80 1.05
C GLU A 122 8.18 -20.43 0.61
N SER A 123 7.36 -20.45 -0.43
CA SER A 123 6.64 -19.30 -0.93
C SER A 123 5.75 -18.62 0.13
N PHE A 124 5.05 -19.40 0.95
CA PHE A 124 4.22 -18.89 2.04
C PHE A 124 5.07 -18.21 3.12
N VAL A 125 6.16 -18.85 3.57
CA VAL A 125 7.09 -18.30 4.56
C VAL A 125 7.63 -16.95 4.09
N ASN A 126 8.03 -16.86 2.82
CA ASN A 126 8.51 -15.62 2.22
C ASN A 126 7.45 -14.50 2.21
N ASP A 127 6.23 -14.79 1.79
CA ASP A 127 5.14 -13.80 1.78
C ASP A 127 4.73 -13.38 3.21
N TYR A 128 4.67 -14.34 4.14
CA TYR A 128 4.35 -14.10 5.55
C TYR A 128 5.38 -13.15 6.18
N ASN A 129 6.67 -13.43 5.98
CA ASN A 129 7.74 -12.58 6.50
C ASN A 129 7.72 -11.18 5.90
N TYR A 130 7.40 -11.08 4.61
CA TYR A 130 7.24 -9.79 3.95
C TYR A 130 6.06 -9.01 4.52
N LEU A 131 4.93 -9.67 4.82
CA LEU A 131 3.78 -9.05 5.50
C LEU A 131 4.15 -8.58 6.91
N MET A 132 4.78 -9.43 7.72
CA MET A 132 5.25 -9.09 9.08
C MET A 132 6.17 -7.88 9.06
N LYS A 133 7.09 -7.80 8.09
CA LYS A 133 7.97 -6.64 7.91
C LYS A 133 7.18 -5.36 7.60
N ARG A 134 6.14 -5.42 6.76
CA ARG A 134 5.30 -4.24 6.45
C ARG A 134 4.51 -3.75 7.65
N LEU A 135 3.98 -4.67 8.46
CA LEU A 135 3.28 -4.34 9.71
C LEU A 135 4.22 -3.68 10.72
N ALA A 136 5.45 -4.20 10.86
CA ALA A 136 6.44 -3.60 11.76
C ALA A 136 6.91 -2.21 11.29
N GLN A 137 7.00 -1.99 9.97
CA GLN A 137 7.48 -0.73 9.39
C GLN A 137 6.50 0.45 9.55
N SER A 138 5.22 0.21 9.82
CA SER A 138 4.24 1.31 9.87
C SER A 138 4.28 2.12 11.16
N GLY A 139 4.70 1.51 12.27
CA GLY A 139 4.64 2.12 13.60
C GLY A 139 3.22 2.31 14.14
N ASP A 140 2.18 1.87 13.41
CA ASP A 140 0.78 2.00 13.82
C ASP A 140 0.39 0.91 14.84
N ILE A 141 -0.42 1.28 15.83
CA ILE A 141 -0.87 0.38 16.90
C ILE A 141 -1.75 -0.74 16.36
N VAL A 142 -2.61 -0.45 15.38
CA VAL A 142 -3.49 -1.42 14.73
C VAL A 142 -2.65 -2.44 13.95
N ASP A 143 -1.66 -1.96 13.20
CA ASP A 143 -0.73 -2.82 12.44
C ASP A 143 0.10 -3.71 13.37
N SER A 144 0.57 -3.14 14.49
CA SER A 144 1.26 -3.89 15.54
C SER A 144 0.38 -4.98 16.15
N ASN A 145 -0.92 -4.71 16.33
CA ASN A 145 -1.88 -5.70 16.82
C ASN A 145 -2.14 -6.82 15.81
N TYR A 146 -2.14 -6.53 14.51
CA TYR A 146 -2.19 -7.55 13.48
C TYR A 146 -0.95 -8.45 13.49
N ALA A 147 0.25 -7.87 13.60
CA ALA A 147 1.49 -8.64 13.71
C ALA A 147 1.49 -9.55 14.96
N LYS A 148 1.04 -9.03 16.11
CA LYS A 148 0.87 -9.83 17.34
C LYS A 148 -0.10 -11.00 17.15
N LYS A 149 -1.24 -10.79 16.48
CA LYS A 149 -2.21 -11.86 16.21
C LYS A 149 -1.63 -12.94 15.29
N LEU A 150 -0.93 -12.54 14.22
CA LEU A 150 -0.23 -13.48 13.32
C LEU A 150 0.81 -14.31 14.08
N LYS A 151 1.61 -13.65 14.92
CA LYS A 151 2.59 -14.32 15.79
C LYS A 151 1.92 -15.29 16.77
N ASN A 152 0.79 -14.92 17.36
CA ASN A 152 0.06 -15.79 18.28
C ASN A 152 -0.51 -17.03 17.58
N TYR A 153 -1.02 -16.89 16.36
CA TYR A 153 -1.46 -18.04 15.57
C TYR A 153 -0.32 -19.00 15.23
N ALA A 154 0.87 -18.48 14.91
CA ALA A 154 2.04 -19.32 14.69
C ALA A 154 2.51 -20.00 15.99
N ASN A 155 2.56 -19.25 17.10
CA ASN A 155 2.98 -19.82 18.39
C ASN A 155 2.03 -20.87 18.95
N ALA A 156 0.73 -20.79 18.65
CA ALA A 156 -0.24 -21.81 19.04
C ALA A 156 0.08 -23.19 18.43
N GLU A 157 0.78 -23.22 17.30
CA GLU A 157 1.10 -24.41 16.51
C GLU A 157 2.63 -24.62 16.45
N ASN A 158 3.38 -24.05 17.42
CA ASN A 158 4.84 -23.98 17.37
C ASN A 158 5.49 -25.37 17.27
N LYS A 159 4.96 -26.35 18.02
CA LYS A 159 5.50 -27.71 18.04
C LYS A 159 5.37 -28.35 16.66
N GLU A 160 4.17 -28.34 16.11
CA GLU A 160 3.82 -28.92 14.81
C GLU A 160 4.57 -28.20 13.67
N LEU A 161 4.66 -26.86 13.70
CA LEU A 161 5.44 -26.09 12.74
C LEU A 161 6.92 -26.47 12.79
N ARG A 162 7.51 -26.63 13.99
CA ARG A 162 8.90 -27.04 14.14
C ARG A 162 9.15 -28.47 13.65
N GLU A 163 8.19 -29.37 13.79
CA GLU A 163 8.27 -30.75 13.29
C GLU A 163 8.45 -30.77 11.76
N ILE A 164 7.78 -29.86 11.04
CA ILE A 164 7.89 -29.74 9.58
C ILE A 164 8.97 -28.76 9.09
N GLY A 165 9.84 -28.28 9.98
CA GLY A 165 10.96 -27.40 9.61
C GLY A 165 10.68 -25.89 9.65
N ILE A 166 9.56 -25.44 10.22
CA ILE A 166 9.26 -24.02 10.37
C ILE A 166 9.51 -23.57 11.81
N THR A 167 10.41 -22.61 12.00
CA THR A 167 10.73 -22.03 13.31
C THR A 167 10.22 -20.60 13.41
N ILE A 168 9.66 -20.21 14.55
CA ILE A 168 9.14 -18.85 14.80
C ILE A 168 10.20 -18.04 15.54
N LYS A 169 10.57 -16.89 14.99
CA LYS A 169 11.53 -15.94 15.59
C LYS A 169 10.86 -15.06 16.66
N GLY A 170 11.69 -14.37 17.43
CA GLY A 170 11.25 -13.45 18.48
C GLY A 170 10.32 -12.33 18.00
N ASP A 171 10.52 -11.84 16.77
CA ASP A 171 9.68 -10.83 16.13
C ASP A 171 8.40 -11.41 15.48
N GLY A 172 8.24 -12.74 15.51
CA GLY A 172 7.13 -13.46 14.91
C GLY A 172 7.33 -13.83 13.45
N THR A 173 8.45 -13.48 12.81
CA THR A 173 8.80 -13.99 11.48
C THR A 173 9.13 -15.49 11.53
N LEU A 174 9.06 -16.14 10.38
CA LEU A 174 9.28 -17.57 10.21
C LEU A 174 10.65 -17.84 9.57
N GLU A 175 11.32 -18.89 10.01
CA GLU A 175 12.52 -19.45 9.38
C GLU A 175 12.20 -20.86 8.89
N LEU A 176 12.67 -21.19 7.69
CA LEU A 176 12.43 -22.48 7.07
C LEU A 176 13.74 -23.28 7.00
N ASP A 177 13.71 -24.49 7.56
CA ASP A 177 14.66 -25.55 7.29
C ASP A 177 14.12 -26.38 6.12
N GLU A 178 14.61 -26.08 4.91
CA GLU A 178 14.18 -26.75 3.67
C GLU A 178 14.43 -28.26 3.69
N ASN A 179 15.52 -28.70 4.32
CA ASN A 179 15.86 -30.13 4.38
C ASN A 179 14.87 -30.86 5.28
N LYS A 180 14.55 -30.27 6.43
CA LYS A 180 13.56 -30.83 7.35
C LYS A 180 12.15 -30.82 6.74
N LEU A 181 11.79 -29.77 5.99
CA LEU A 181 10.52 -29.73 5.28
C LEU A 181 10.42 -30.83 4.22
N LYS A 182 11.46 -31.03 3.41
CA LYS A 182 11.50 -32.09 2.38
C LYS A 182 11.44 -33.50 2.99
N ALA A 183 11.96 -33.67 4.21
CA ALA A 183 11.92 -34.93 4.95
C ALA A 183 10.62 -35.14 5.77
N ALA A 184 9.79 -34.10 5.91
CA ALA A 184 8.57 -34.17 6.71
C ALA A 184 7.50 -35.05 6.04
N ASP A 185 6.67 -35.69 6.87
CA ASP A 185 5.52 -36.43 6.36
C ASP A 185 4.45 -35.45 5.84
N ILE A 186 3.99 -35.65 4.60
CA ILE A 186 2.90 -34.88 4.00
C ILE A 186 1.66 -34.90 4.88
N SER A 187 1.38 -35.99 5.58
CA SER A 187 0.22 -36.10 6.47
C SER A 187 0.27 -35.05 7.59
N GLN A 188 1.46 -34.78 8.15
CA GLN A 188 1.68 -33.76 9.18
C GLN A 188 1.51 -32.36 8.60
N VAL A 189 2.06 -32.12 7.41
CA VAL A 189 1.90 -30.85 6.69
C VAL A 189 0.43 -30.59 6.37
N LYS A 190 -0.28 -31.60 5.85
CA LYS A 190 -1.70 -31.50 5.52
C LYS A 190 -2.54 -31.19 6.75
N LYS A 191 -2.26 -31.81 7.90
CA LYS A 191 -2.97 -31.52 9.16
C LYS A 191 -2.86 -30.03 9.57
N LEU A 192 -1.68 -29.43 9.40
CA LEU A 192 -1.44 -28.01 9.73
C LEU A 192 -2.09 -27.04 8.74
N PHE A 193 -1.99 -27.35 7.45
CA PHE A 193 -2.37 -26.44 6.37
C PHE A 193 -3.78 -26.65 5.83
N THR A 194 -4.53 -27.57 6.42
CA THR A 194 -5.97 -27.79 6.12
C THR A 194 -6.80 -27.61 7.39
N GLY A 195 -8.10 -27.90 7.29
CA GLY A 195 -9.02 -27.83 8.42
C GLY A 195 -9.72 -26.48 8.55
N LYS A 196 -10.98 -26.53 8.99
CA LYS A 196 -11.87 -25.36 9.09
C LYS A 196 -11.36 -24.30 10.08
N ASP A 197 -10.63 -24.73 11.10
CA ASP A 197 -10.04 -23.89 12.14
C ASP A 197 -8.51 -24.06 12.25
N GLY A 198 -7.89 -24.64 11.21
CA GLY A 198 -6.45 -24.88 11.16
C GLY A 198 -5.63 -23.60 11.03
N PHE A 199 -4.32 -23.73 11.25
CA PHE A 199 -3.33 -22.65 11.16
C PHE A 199 -3.49 -21.83 9.88
N ALA A 200 -3.48 -22.51 8.72
CA ALA A 200 -3.58 -21.85 7.41
C ALA A 200 -4.88 -21.04 7.28
N LYS A 201 -6.00 -21.54 7.80
CA LYS A 201 -7.28 -20.81 7.71
C LYS A 201 -7.27 -19.55 8.55
N LYS A 202 -6.78 -19.62 9.79
CA LYS A 202 -6.65 -18.46 10.70
C LYS A 202 -5.75 -17.37 10.10
N VAL A 203 -4.58 -17.76 9.60
CA VAL A 203 -3.61 -16.83 8.98
C VAL A 203 -4.14 -16.26 7.67
N SER A 204 -4.78 -17.07 6.82
CA SER A 204 -5.40 -16.63 5.56
C SER A 204 -6.50 -15.61 5.82
N ASN A 205 -7.44 -15.90 6.74
CA ASN A 205 -8.53 -15.00 7.09
C ASN A 205 -8.02 -13.67 7.66
N LEU A 206 -7.03 -13.71 8.55
CA LEU A 206 -6.44 -12.49 9.12
C LEU A 206 -5.69 -11.68 8.06
N SER A 207 -4.99 -12.34 7.15
CA SER A 207 -4.32 -11.69 6.01
C SER A 207 -5.35 -10.99 5.11
N GLY A 208 -6.48 -11.65 4.79
CA GLY A 208 -7.56 -11.00 4.04
C GLY A 208 -8.13 -9.76 4.76
N GLN A 209 -8.23 -9.78 6.10
CA GLN A 209 -8.62 -8.59 6.88
C GLN A 209 -7.58 -7.47 6.80
N ILE A 210 -6.29 -7.81 6.94
CA ILE A 210 -5.19 -6.84 6.80
C ILE A 210 -5.19 -6.22 5.41
N GLY A 211 -5.41 -7.03 4.36
CA GLY A 211 -5.48 -6.55 2.98
C GLY A 211 -6.60 -5.53 2.78
N LYS A 212 -7.80 -5.82 3.30
CA LYS A 212 -8.95 -4.89 3.26
C LYS A 212 -8.67 -3.60 4.02
N TYR A 213 -8.15 -3.71 5.24
CA TYR A 213 -7.76 -2.57 6.06
C TYR A 213 -6.71 -1.68 5.37
N ALA A 214 -5.67 -2.28 4.81
CA ALA A 214 -4.60 -1.56 4.10
C ALA A 214 -5.15 -0.82 2.86
N LYS A 215 -6.06 -1.45 2.12
CA LYS A 215 -6.75 -0.84 0.97
C LYS A 215 -7.61 0.36 1.37
N GLU A 216 -8.31 0.26 2.49
CA GLU A 216 -9.08 1.38 3.05
C GLU A 216 -8.17 2.54 3.44
N LYS A 217 -7.04 2.25 4.10
CA LYS A 217 -6.00 3.26 4.43
C LYS A 217 -5.43 3.94 3.19
N VAL A 218 -5.11 3.19 2.13
CA VAL A 218 -4.68 3.76 0.85
C VAL A 218 -5.74 4.72 0.31
N THR A 219 -7.00 4.31 0.32
CA THR A 219 -8.10 5.14 -0.19
C THR A 219 -8.27 6.43 0.61
N GLU A 220 -8.14 6.37 1.94
CA GLU A 220 -8.19 7.52 2.84
C GLU A 220 -7.02 8.49 2.58
N LEU A 221 -5.79 7.97 2.50
CA LEU A 221 -4.59 8.75 2.24
C LEU A 221 -4.62 9.41 0.87
N GLU A 222 -5.15 8.73 -0.15
CA GLU A 222 -5.32 9.31 -1.49
C GLU A 222 -6.33 10.46 -1.51
N LYS A 223 -7.43 10.35 -0.76
CA LYS A 223 -8.40 11.45 -0.60
C LYS A 223 -7.77 12.65 0.12
N SER A 224 -7.06 12.39 1.22
CA SER A 224 -6.33 13.42 1.98
C SER A 224 -5.27 14.10 1.12
N GLY A 225 -4.48 13.33 0.35
CA GLY A 225 -3.49 13.86 -0.59
C GLY A 225 -4.09 14.72 -1.70
N ALA A 226 -5.25 14.34 -2.25
CA ALA A 226 -5.94 15.15 -3.24
C ALA A 226 -6.42 16.50 -2.67
N GLN A 227 -6.93 16.51 -1.43
CA GLN A 227 -7.32 17.72 -0.73
C GLN A 227 -6.13 18.62 -0.43
N ALA A 228 -5.03 18.06 0.10
CA ALA A 228 -3.80 18.78 0.39
C ALA A 228 -3.19 19.40 -0.89
N SER A 229 -3.20 18.67 -2.01
CA SER A 229 -2.73 19.18 -3.31
C SER A 229 -3.62 20.30 -3.86
N SER A 230 -4.94 20.18 -3.73
CA SER A 230 -5.88 21.24 -4.13
C SER A 230 -5.64 22.53 -3.34
N ASN A 231 -5.43 22.40 -2.03
CA ASN A 231 -5.08 23.52 -1.16
C ASN A 231 -3.73 24.13 -1.54
N TYR A 232 -2.69 23.32 -1.71
CA TYR A 232 -1.37 23.80 -2.13
C TYR A 232 -1.42 24.57 -3.45
N ASN A 233 -2.11 24.04 -4.47
CA ASN A 233 -2.28 24.70 -5.77
C ASN A 233 -3.07 26.00 -5.67
N ARG A 234 -4.09 26.05 -4.80
CA ARG A 234 -4.88 27.25 -4.55
C ARG A 234 -4.02 28.34 -3.90
N TYR A 235 -3.23 28.00 -2.89
CA TYR A 235 -2.36 28.96 -2.18
C TYR A 235 -1.16 29.41 -3.01
N ALA A 236 -0.54 28.51 -3.78
CA ALA A 236 0.54 28.88 -4.71
C ALA A 236 0.06 29.89 -5.78
N ARG A 237 -1.20 29.78 -6.22
CA ARG A 237 -1.82 30.76 -7.14
C ARG A 237 -2.06 32.10 -6.45
N TYR A 238 -2.48 32.14 -5.19
CA TYR A 238 -2.67 33.39 -4.45
C TYR A 238 -1.36 34.10 -4.12
N ALA A 239 -0.29 33.37 -3.78
CA ALA A 239 1.04 33.94 -3.57
C ALA A 239 1.58 34.60 -4.86
N ASN A 240 1.48 33.91 -6.00
CA ASN A 240 1.89 34.47 -7.30
C ASN A 240 1.04 35.67 -7.73
N ASN A 241 -0.26 35.68 -7.41
CA ASN A 241 -1.12 36.81 -7.77
C ASN A 241 -0.86 38.04 -6.87
N SER A 242 -0.50 37.84 -5.59
CA SER A 242 -0.12 38.95 -4.69
C SER A 242 1.17 39.65 -5.14
N GLN A 243 2.07 38.95 -5.80
CA GLN A 243 3.31 39.51 -6.35
C GLN A 243 3.07 40.28 -7.66
N SER A 244 2.05 39.89 -8.44
CA SER A 244 1.60 40.61 -9.64
C SER A 244 0.92 41.95 -9.29
N TYR A 245 0.08 41.98 -8.25
CA TYR A 245 -0.58 43.22 -7.83
C TYR A 245 0.35 44.23 -7.15
N ASN A 246 1.46 43.80 -6.54
CA ASN A 246 2.45 44.70 -5.94
C ASN A 246 3.45 45.28 -6.96
N SER A 247 3.60 44.66 -8.14
CA SER A 247 4.49 45.16 -9.19
C SER A 247 3.89 46.31 -10.01
N SER A 248 2.59 46.61 -9.85
CA SER A 248 1.89 47.64 -10.63
C SER A 248 1.86 49.02 -9.98
N TYR A 249 2.34 49.18 -8.75
CA TYR A 249 2.32 50.46 -8.00
C TYR A 249 3.69 51.16 -7.92
N TYR A 250 4.75 50.58 -8.51
CA TYR A 250 6.12 51.10 -8.41
C TYR A 250 6.74 51.53 -9.75
N ASN A 251 5.92 51.88 -10.75
CA ASN A 251 6.46 52.36 -12.04
C ASN A 251 5.52 53.37 -12.73
N ASN A 252 5.31 54.54 -12.11
CA ASN A 252 5.21 55.81 -12.86
C ASN A 252 5.27 57.02 -11.90
N SER A 253 6.45 57.32 -11.39
CA SER A 253 6.82 58.68 -11.02
C SER A 253 8.08 59.03 -11.79
N TYR A 254 8.22 60.30 -12.14
CA TYR A 254 9.24 60.89 -13.01
C TYR A 254 8.91 60.79 -14.50
N TYR A 255 8.14 61.76 -15.02
CA TYR A 255 8.74 62.95 -15.66
C TYR A 255 7.64 63.99 -15.89
N ASN A 256 7.74 65.10 -15.15
CA ASN A 256 7.07 66.35 -15.49
C ASN A 256 8.13 67.45 -15.40
N SER A 257 8.53 68.02 -16.55
CA SER A 257 8.80 69.45 -16.65
C SER A 257 9.06 69.86 -18.11
N LYS A 258 8.14 70.68 -18.62
CA LYS A 258 8.27 71.79 -19.58
C LYS A 258 9.67 72.08 -20.16
N ALA A 259 9.73 72.28 -21.47
CA ALA A 259 9.99 73.58 -22.12
C ALA A 259 9.44 73.53 -23.55
#